data_AF-T0ZK67-F1
#
_entry.id   AF-T0ZK67-F1
#
_cell.length_a   1.000
_cell.length_b   1.000
_cell.length_c   1.000
_cell.angle_alpha   90.00
_cell.angle_beta   90.00
_cell.angle_gamma   90.00
#
_symmetry.space_group_name_H-M   'P 1'
#
loop_
_entity.id
_entity.type
_entity.pdbx_description
1 polymer ?
#
loop_
_entity_poly.entity_id
_entity_poly.type
_entity_poly.pdbx_seq_one_letter_code
_entity_poly.pdbx_strand_id
1 'polypeptide(L)'
;MIAALSVAGFPGSQFHFEGFLPPRGLRRRERLSALAPRPEILVFYEAPTRLGQLIRDLGHILGPGRQALLARELTKLHETVQRASLGVLAQRWEGSTEPVRGEI
;
A
#
# COMPACT_ATOMS: atom_id res chain seq x y z
N MET A 1 -1.62 1.32 12.67
CA MET A 1 -1.89 2.60 11.96
C MET A 1 -0.99 3.74 12.45
N ILE A 2 -1.11 4.20 13.71
CA ILE A 2 -0.27 5.32 14.23
C ILE A 2 1.23 4.98 14.20
N ALA A 3 1.61 3.74 14.57
CA ALA A 3 3.00 3.28 14.53
C ALA A 3 3.61 3.32 13.11
N ALA A 4 2.86 2.85 12.10
CA ALA A 4 3.32 2.89 10.71
C ALA A 4 3.49 4.33 10.19
N LEU A 5 2.59 5.24 10.55
CA LEU A 5 2.70 6.66 10.19
C LEU A 5 3.87 7.34 10.91
N SER A 6 4.15 7.01 12.18
CA SER A 6 5.28 7.58 12.92
C SER A 6 6.65 7.16 12.35
N VAL A 7 6.75 5.97 11.73
CA VAL A 7 7.99 5.47 11.13
C VAL A 7 8.13 5.90 9.66
N ALA A 8 7.02 6.25 8.99
CA ALA A 8 7.05 6.49 7.54
C ALA A 8 7.78 7.76 7.11
N GLY A 9 7.94 8.73 8.01
CA GLY A 9 8.71 9.96 7.75
C GLY A 9 8.26 10.71 6.48
N PHE A 10 6.97 10.60 6.11
CA PHE A 10 6.43 11.34 4.98
C PHE A 10 6.25 12.82 5.39
N PRO A 11 6.74 13.78 4.59
CA PRO A 11 6.48 15.19 4.83
C PRO A 11 5.00 15.47 4.56
N GLY A 12 4.18 15.42 5.60
CA GLY A 12 2.74 15.69 5.50
C GLY A 12 2.07 15.61 6.86
N SER A 13 1.35 16.67 7.24
CA SER A 13 0.56 16.72 8.48
C SER A 13 -0.82 16.05 8.33
N GLN A 14 -1.18 15.62 7.12
CA GLN A 14 -2.51 15.14 6.79
C GLN A 14 -2.45 13.80 6.04
N PHE A 15 -3.33 12.89 6.42
CA PHE A 15 -3.52 11.62 5.75
C PHE A 15 -5.01 11.35 5.55
N HIS A 16 -5.34 10.67 4.46
CA HIS A 16 -6.66 10.13 4.20
C HIS A 16 -6.63 8.62 4.43
N PHE A 17 -7.38 8.16 5.43
CA PHE A 17 -7.56 6.73 5.69
C PHE A 17 -8.75 6.22 4.89
N GLU A 18 -8.47 5.38 3.89
CA GLU A 18 -9.49 4.76 3.04
C GLU A 18 -9.96 3.40 3.59
N GLY A 19 -9.11 2.71 4.36
CA GLY A 19 -9.37 1.34 4.80
C GLY A 19 -9.26 0.33 3.66
N PHE A 20 -10.21 -0.61 3.58
CA PHE A 20 -10.19 -1.67 2.57
C PHE A 20 -10.79 -1.21 1.24
N LEU A 21 -10.02 -1.33 0.17
CA LEU A 21 -10.52 -1.09 -1.18
C LEU A 21 -11.43 -2.23 -1.66
N PRO A 22 -12.33 -1.94 -2.62
CA PRO A 22 -13.06 -2.98 -3.33
C PRO A 22 -12.10 -4.07 -3.82
N PRO A 23 -12.48 -5.36 -3.73
CA PRO A 23 -11.53 -6.47 -3.82
C PRO A 23 -10.80 -6.58 -5.16
N ARG A 24 -11.41 -6.11 -6.25
CA ARG A 24 -10.88 -6.17 -7.63
C ARG A 24 -11.78 -5.42 -8.62
N GLY A 25 -11.27 -5.26 -9.84
CA GLY A 25 -12.05 -4.81 -10.99
C GLY A 25 -12.25 -3.30 -11.06
N LEU A 26 -13.23 -2.89 -11.86
CA LEU A 26 -13.50 -1.50 -12.22
C LEU A 26 -13.69 -0.61 -11.00
N ARG A 27 -14.48 -1.05 -10.01
CA ARG A 27 -14.80 -0.29 -8.79
C ARG A 27 -13.55 0.09 -7.98
N ARG A 28 -12.53 -0.79 -7.91
CA ARG A 28 -11.27 -0.45 -7.24
C ARG A 28 -10.54 0.65 -8.01
N ARG A 29 -10.48 0.54 -9.33
CA ARG A 29 -9.78 1.51 -10.20
C ARG A 29 -10.46 2.88 -10.16
N GLU A 30 -11.79 2.92 -10.20
CA GLU A 30 -12.56 4.15 -10.06
C GLU A 30 -12.28 4.81 -8.71
N ARG A 31 -12.29 4.04 -7.62
CA ARG A 31 -12.00 4.57 -6.30
C ARG A 31 -10.57 5.11 -6.18
N LEU A 32 -9.59 4.37 -6.70
CA LEU A 32 -8.20 4.82 -6.74
C LEU A 32 -8.02 6.08 -7.60
N SER A 33 -8.71 6.17 -8.72
CA SER A 33 -8.66 7.35 -9.60
C SER A 33 -9.24 8.58 -8.92
N ALA A 34 -10.31 8.43 -8.14
CA ALA A 34 -10.87 9.51 -7.34
C ALA A 34 -9.93 9.99 -6.21
N LEU A 35 -9.03 9.12 -5.74
CA LEU A 35 -8.04 9.44 -4.71
C LEU A 35 -6.71 9.96 -5.29
N ALA A 36 -6.42 9.67 -6.55
CA ALA A 36 -5.17 10.06 -7.22
C ALA A 36 -4.78 11.55 -7.13
N PRO A 37 -5.71 12.52 -7.30
CA PRO A 37 -5.35 13.94 -7.26
C PRO A 37 -5.08 14.45 -5.83
N ARG A 38 -5.31 13.64 -4.80
CA ARG A 38 -5.14 14.07 -3.41
C ARG A 38 -3.65 14.26 -3.06
N PRO A 39 -3.29 15.40 -2.46
CA PRO A 39 -1.93 15.66 -2.02
C PRO A 39 -1.58 14.95 -0.71
N GLU A 40 -2.59 14.48 0.05
CA GLU A 40 -2.38 13.82 1.33
C GLU A 40 -1.76 12.43 1.20
N ILE A 41 -1.23 11.91 2.31
CA ILE A 41 -0.85 10.50 2.42
C ILE A 41 -2.12 9.65 2.35
N LEU A 42 -2.14 8.65 1.47
CA LEU A 42 -3.25 7.70 1.37
C LEU A 42 -2.90 6.44 2.16
N VAL A 43 -3.80 6.01 3.05
CA VAL A 43 -3.61 4.81 3.88
C VAL A 43 -4.69 3.79 3.55
N PHE A 44 -4.25 2.56 3.24
CA PHE A 44 -5.11 1.44 2.86
C PHE A 44 -4.81 0.22 3.74
N TYR A 45 -5.80 -0.64 3.92
CA TYR A 45 -5.64 -2.01 4.40
C TYR A 45 -5.83 -3.00 3.27
N GLU A 46 -5.13 -4.14 3.33
CA GLU A 46 -5.22 -5.14 2.27
C GLU A 46 -4.93 -6.56 2.75
N ALA A 47 -5.71 -7.53 2.29
CA ALA A 47 -5.40 -8.91 2.55
C ALA A 47 -4.08 -9.33 1.86
N PRO A 48 -3.32 -10.25 2.45
CA PRO A 48 -1.94 -10.52 2.02
C PRO A 48 -1.89 -11.13 0.62
N THR A 49 -2.85 -12.01 0.34
CA THR A 49 -3.06 -12.65 -0.97
C THR A 49 -3.48 -11.66 -2.06
N ARG A 50 -3.97 -10.47 -1.69
CA ARG A 50 -4.41 -9.42 -2.61
C ARG A 50 -3.38 -8.31 -2.81
N LEU A 51 -2.38 -8.22 -1.93
CA LEU A 51 -1.44 -7.10 -1.89
C LEU A 51 -0.68 -6.90 -3.21
N GLY A 52 -0.20 -7.97 -3.84
CA GLY A 52 0.51 -7.86 -5.12
C GLY A 52 -0.33 -7.22 -6.22
N GLN A 53 -1.62 -7.56 -6.30
CA GLN A 53 -2.52 -6.94 -7.26
C GLN A 53 -2.82 -5.47 -6.90
N LEU A 54 -2.95 -5.17 -5.61
CA LEU A 54 -3.15 -3.79 -5.16
C LEU A 54 -1.95 -2.91 -5.53
N ILE A 55 -0.72 -3.35 -5.26
CA ILE A 55 0.50 -2.59 -5.57
C ILE A 55 0.58 -2.26 -7.08
N ARG A 56 0.24 -3.22 -7.94
CA ARG A 56 0.17 -3.00 -9.40
C ARG A 56 -0.88 -1.95 -9.77
N ASP A 57 -2.09 -2.08 -9.25
CA ASP A 57 -3.17 -1.12 -9.54
C ASP A 57 -2.81 0.29 -9.03
N LEU A 58 -2.19 0.40 -7.85
CA LEU A 58 -1.66 1.66 -7.31
C LEU A 58 -0.58 2.24 -8.23
N GLY A 59 0.38 1.42 -8.68
CA GLY A 59 1.45 1.88 -9.57
C GLY A 59 0.93 2.37 -10.92
N HIS A 60 -0.09 1.71 -11.47
CA HIS A 60 -0.72 2.14 -12.73
C HIS A 60 -1.51 3.44 -12.59
N ILE A 61 -2.19 3.67 -11.45
CA ILE A 61 -3.11 4.80 -11.29
C ILE A 61 -2.44 6.01 -10.63
N LEU A 62 -1.63 5.79 -9.60
CA LEU A 62 -0.95 6.86 -8.84
C LEU A 62 0.45 7.15 -9.37
N GLY A 63 0.92 6.35 -10.33
CA GLY A 63 2.23 6.46 -10.95
C GLY A 63 3.30 5.58 -10.28
N PRO A 64 4.18 4.92 -11.05
CA PRO A 64 5.16 3.96 -10.52
C PRO A 64 6.25 4.63 -9.67
N GLY A 65 6.47 5.94 -9.84
CA GLY A 65 7.43 6.72 -9.07
C GLY A 65 6.94 7.14 -7.67
N ARG A 66 5.64 7.00 -7.37
CA ARG A 66 5.09 7.42 -6.08
C ARG A 66 5.67 6.58 -4.94
N GLN A 67 6.15 7.24 -3.89
CA GLN A 67 6.69 6.58 -2.71
C GLN A 67 5.57 5.93 -1.90
N ALA A 68 5.81 4.71 -1.43
CA ALA A 68 4.90 3.96 -0.60
C ALA A 68 5.65 3.22 0.51
N LEU A 69 4.93 2.91 1.57
CA LEU A 69 5.39 2.11 2.69
C LEU A 69 4.40 0.99 2.94
N LEU A 70 4.91 -0.24 2.95
CA LEU A 70 4.19 -1.44 3.36
C LEU A 70 4.58 -1.74 4.80
N ALA A 71 3.61 -1.87 5.69
CA ALA A 71 3.81 -2.31 7.06
C ALA A 71 3.01 -3.60 7.27
N ARG A 72 3.66 -4.67 7.75
CA ARG A 72 3.01 -5.95 8.06
C ARG A 72 3.26 -6.34 9.51
N GLU A 73 2.27 -7.02 10.10
CA GLU A 73 2.37 -7.65 11.43
C GLU A 73 2.82 -6.72 12.58
N LEU A 74 2.25 -5.50 12.67
CA LEU A 74 2.57 -4.49 13.70
C LEU A 74 2.39 -4.94 15.17
N THR A 75 1.88 -6.15 15.42
CA THR A 75 1.64 -6.72 16.76
C THR A 75 2.49 -7.94 17.08
N LYS A 76 3.25 -8.48 16.12
CA LYS A 76 4.20 -9.58 16.35
C LYS A 76 5.61 -9.03 16.17
N LEU A 77 6.58 -9.63 16.86
CA LEU A 77 7.99 -9.22 16.94
C LEU A 77 8.73 -9.04 15.58
N HIS A 78 8.07 -9.29 14.45
CA HIS A 78 8.62 -9.24 13.09
C HIS A 78 7.94 -8.14 12.26
N GLU A 79 8.16 -6.89 12.65
CA GLU A 79 7.69 -5.74 11.90
C GLU A 79 8.41 -5.67 10.54
N THR A 80 7.70 -5.96 9.46
CA THR A 80 8.26 -5.78 8.12
C THR A 80 7.78 -4.45 7.57
N VAL A 81 8.68 -3.46 7.59
CA VAL A 81 8.49 -2.15 6.95
C VAL A 81 9.28 -2.10 5.66
N GLN A 82 8.61 -2.07 4.52
CA GLN A 82 9.25 -1.88 3.21
C GLN A 82 8.86 -0.54 2.62
N ARG A 83 9.86 0.32 2.42
CA ARG A 83 9.69 1.61 1.74
C ARG A 83 10.38 1.57 0.38
N ALA A 84 9.63 1.88 -0.67
CA ALA A 84 10.16 2.10 -2.01
C ALA A 84 9.10 2.79 -2.89
N SER A 85 9.44 3.08 -4.14
CA SER A 85 8.44 3.48 -5.13
C SER A 85 7.49 2.32 -5.46
N LEU A 86 6.26 2.63 -5.88
CA LEU A 86 5.27 1.61 -6.24
C LEU A 86 5.78 0.66 -7.34
N GLY A 87 6.57 1.15 -8.29
CA GLY A 87 7.20 0.30 -9.32
C GLY A 87 8.19 -0.72 -8.74
N VAL A 88 9.02 -0.31 -7.79
CA VAL A 88 9.98 -1.22 -7.12
C VAL A 88 9.24 -2.22 -6.25
N LEU A 89 8.20 -1.80 -5.53
CA LEU A 89 7.38 -2.70 -4.72
C LEU A 89 6.65 -3.72 -5.58
N ALA A 90 6.16 -3.33 -6.77
CA ALA A 90 5.50 -4.24 -7.70
C ALA A 90 6.46 -5.34 -8.18
N GLN A 91 7.69 -4.97 -8.57
CA GLN A 91 8.72 -5.92 -9.00
C GLN A 91 9.11 -6.90 -7.88
N ARG A 92 9.31 -6.39 -6.66
CA ARG A 92 9.62 -7.23 -5.49
C ARG A 92 8.55 -8.27 -5.23
N TRP A 93 7.27 -7.87 -5.35
CA TRP A 93 6.15 -8.78 -5.11
C TRP A 93 5.90 -9.79 -6.23
N GLU A 94 6.40 -9.53 -7.44
CA GLU A 94 6.39 -10.51 -8.54
C GLU A 94 7.51 -11.56 -8.41
N GLY A 95 8.64 -11.20 -7.80
CA GLY A 95 9.78 -12.10 -7.57
C GLY A 95 9.75 -12.90 -6.26
N SER A 96 8.83 -12.60 -5.33
CA SER A 96 8.77 -13.25 -4.02
C SER A 96 7.88 -14.50 -4.02
N THR A 97 8.50 -15.67 -3.96
CA THR A 97 7.87 -17.00 -3.75
C THR A 97 7.60 -17.31 -2.26
N GLU A 98 7.55 -16.31 -1.38
CA GLU A 98 7.28 -16.56 0.04
C GLU A 98 5.77 -16.74 0.30
N PRO A 99 5.36 -17.77 1.06
CA PRO A 99 3.96 -18.05 1.33
C PRO A 99 3.36 -16.91 2.17
N VAL A 100 2.47 -16.14 1.55
CA VAL A 100 1.87 -14.97 2.18
C VAL A 100 0.85 -15.40 3.25
N ARG A 101 1.30 -15.50 4.51
CA ARG A 101 0.44 -15.62 5.70
C ARG A 101 0.44 -14.30 6.49
N GLY A 102 -0.71 -13.95 7.08
CA GLY A 102 -0.88 -12.83 8.03
C GLY A 102 -1.41 -11.54 7.40
N GLU A 103 -2.55 -11.04 7.91
CA GLU A 103 -3.29 -9.83 7.52
C GLU A 103 -2.38 -8.58 7.41
N ILE A 104 -2.63 -7.72 6.40
CA ILE A 104 -1.82 -6.51 6.09
C ILE A 104 -2.66 -5.23 6.18
#